data_AF-A0A534XQG9-F1
#
_entry.id   AF-A0A534XQG9-F1
#
_cell.length_a   1.000
_cell.length_b   1.000
_cell.length_c   1.000
_cell.angle_alpha   90.00
_cell.angle_beta   90.00
_cell.angle_gamma   90.00
#
_symmetry.space_group_name_H-M   'P 1'
#
loop_
_entity.id
_entity.type
_entity.pdbx_description
1 polymer ?
#
loop_
_entity_poly.entity_id
_entity_poly.type
_entity_poly.pdbx_seq_one_letter_code
_entity_poly.pdbx_strand_id
1 'polypeptide(L)'
;MVSAGNSGAVLAGGIFVLGRLPGVDRPCIGGSLPTLGGAGRAVLVDMGANVDVTPLQLVQFALLGEVYARRVLSVARPRIGVVSNGEEEEKGTDLTRAAAAALRKPMSGVHFKGYVEGRDVFAGEVDVVATDGFTGNVLLKTAEGAVWAFGQLLKRQIKSSPMASAGALLLGSALEQVKKRVDYEEVGGAPLLGIRGTGFVAHGRSSPRAILNALSSAEAFAARRIEDELSEAAERAAGLFEKNAA
;
A
#
# COMPACT_ATOMS: atom_id res chain seq x y z
N MET A 1 2.91 -11.42 14.59
CA MET A 1 3.22 -12.52 13.64
C MET A 1 3.92 -11.93 12.42
N VAL A 2 5.03 -12.53 11.97
CA VAL A 2 5.69 -12.21 10.70
C VAL A 2 5.92 -13.52 9.96
N SER A 3 5.57 -13.59 8.67
CA SER A 3 5.75 -14.80 7.87
C SER A 3 6.11 -14.45 6.42
N ALA A 4 7.09 -15.16 5.87
CA ALA A 4 7.44 -15.15 4.45
C ALA A 4 6.74 -16.27 3.66
N GLY A 5 5.71 -16.89 4.26
CA GLY A 5 4.91 -17.94 3.62
C GLY A 5 3.93 -17.39 2.57
N ASN A 6 3.02 -18.24 2.13
CA ASN A 6 1.96 -17.83 1.21
C ASN A 6 1.10 -16.71 1.84
N SER A 7 0.98 -15.56 1.17
CA SER A 7 0.26 -14.39 1.68
C SER A 7 -1.18 -14.69 2.10
N GLY A 8 -1.89 -15.55 1.36
CA GLY A 8 -3.25 -15.97 1.68
C GLY A 8 -3.31 -16.82 2.96
N ALA A 9 -2.35 -17.71 3.17
CA ALA A 9 -2.25 -18.49 4.41
C ALA A 9 -1.93 -17.59 5.62
N VAL A 10 -1.09 -16.57 5.46
CA VAL A 10 -0.77 -15.61 6.52
C VAL A 10 -1.99 -14.74 6.86
N LEU A 11 -2.73 -14.28 5.85
CA LEU A 11 -4.00 -13.58 6.03
C LEU A 11 -5.03 -14.45 6.77
N ALA A 12 -5.20 -15.70 6.33
CA ALA A 12 -6.09 -16.66 6.98
C ALA A 12 -5.69 -16.92 8.43
N GLY A 13 -4.39 -17.11 8.71
CA GLY A 13 -3.88 -17.23 10.07
C GLY A 13 -4.18 -15.99 10.92
N GLY A 14 -4.01 -14.78 10.37
CA GLY A 14 -4.39 -13.53 11.03
C GLY A 14 -5.89 -13.50 11.37
N ILE A 15 -6.76 -13.88 10.44
CA ILE A 15 -8.21 -13.88 10.64
C ILE A 15 -8.64 -14.95 11.65
N PHE A 16 -8.17 -16.20 11.50
CA PHE A 16 -8.67 -17.33 12.30
C PHE A 16 -8.03 -17.41 13.69
N VAL A 17 -6.80 -16.90 13.87
CA VAL A 17 -6.09 -16.94 15.15
C VAL A 17 -6.25 -15.62 15.91
N LEU A 18 -6.06 -14.48 15.25
CA LEU A 18 -6.11 -13.18 15.91
C LEU A 18 -7.51 -12.56 15.85
N GLY A 19 -8.24 -12.78 14.76
CA GLY A 19 -9.56 -12.20 14.54
C GLY A 19 -9.50 -10.83 13.86
N ARG A 20 -10.65 -10.39 13.34
CA ARG A 20 -10.83 -9.05 12.78
C ARG A 20 -11.02 -8.03 13.90
N LEU A 21 -10.58 -6.80 13.64
CA LEU A 21 -10.94 -5.65 14.47
C LEU A 21 -12.46 -5.38 14.37
N PRO A 22 -13.11 -4.88 15.44
CA PRO A 22 -14.48 -4.38 15.37
C PRO A 22 -14.70 -3.44 14.18
N GLY A 23 -15.86 -3.56 13.52
CA GLY A 23 -16.22 -2.77 12.34
C GLY A 23 -15.58 -3.22 11.02
N VAL A 24 -14.43 -3.91 11.04
CA VAL A 24 -13.74 -4.35 9.82
C VAL A 24 -14.45 -5.54 9.17
N ASP A 25 -14.88 -5.37 7.93
CA ASP A 25 -15.50 -6.44 7.15
C ASP A 25 -14.46 -7.40 6.59
N ARG A 26 -13.41 -6.89 5.93
CA ARG A 26 -12.25 -7.71 5.56
C ARG A 26 -10.95 -6.98 5.87
N PRO A 27 -9.93 -7.66 6.40
CA PRO A 27 -8.59 -7.08 6.48
C PRO A 27 -7.97 -6.98 5.08
N CYS A 28 -7.04 -6.05 4.89
CA CYS A 28 -6.29 -5.88 3.66
C CYS A 28 -4.78 -5.99 3.89
N ILE A 29 -4.03 -6.29 2.83
CA ILE A 29 -2.58 -6.22 2.86
C ILE A 29 -2.19 -4.81 2.41
N GLY A 30 -1.62 -4.03 3.32
CA GLY A 30 -1.06 -2.72 3.02
C GLY A 30 0.40 -2.83 2.63
N GLY A 31 0.88 -2.06 1.66
CA GLY A 31 2.31 -2.01 1.37
C GLY A 31 2.78 -0.69 0.81
N SER A 32 4.05 -0.42 1.04
CA SER A 32 4.69 0.83 0.69
C SER A 32 5.19 0.78 -0.74
N LEU A 33 4.70 1.68 -1.60
CA LEU A 33 5.25 1.94 -2.92
C LEU A 33 6.16 3.16 -2.86
N PRO A 34 7.31 3.16 -3.56
CA PRO A 34 8.17 4.33 -3.62
C PRO A 34 7.51 5.43 -4.46
N THR A 35 7.65 6.68 -4.03
CA THR A 35 7.15 7.85 -4.77
C THR A 35 8.25 8.85 -5.05
N LEU A 36 8.08 9.64 -6.12
CA LEU A 36 8.99 10.74 -6.47
C LEU A 36 8.84 11.93 -5.51
N GLY A 37 7.61 12.27 -5.11
CA GLY A 37 7.28 13.34 -4.16
C GLY A 37 6.81 12.87 -2.77
N GLY A 38 6.43 13.82 -1.91
CA GLY A 38 5.87 13.55 -0.57
C GLY A 38 6.88 12.97 0.42
N ALA A 39 6.43 12.04 1.27
CA ALA A 39 7.29 11.30 2.22
C ALA A 39 8.20 10.25 1.55
N GLY A 40 8.31 10.28 0.22
CA GLY A 40 9.05 9.32 -0.60
C GLY A 40 8.39 7.94 -0.72
N ARG A 41 7.17 7.80 -0.21
CA ARG A 41 6.37 6.57 -0.26
C ARG A 41 4.87 6.86 -0.19
N ALA A 42 4.07 5.96 -0.77
CA ALA A 42 2.62 5.88 -0.61
C ALA A 42 2.24 4.47 -0.15
N VAL A 43 1.11 4.31 0.54
CA VAL A 43 0.59 2.99 0.93
C VAL A 43 -0.47 2.53 -0.08
N LEU A 44 -0.26 1.36 -0.70
CA LEU A 44 -1.22 0.66 -1.54
C LEU A 44 -2.06 -0.28 -0.67
N VAL A 45 -3.39 -0.19 -0.76
CA VAL A 45 -4.36 -1.01 -0.03
C VAL A 45 -5.55 -1.32 -0.95
N ASP A 46 -5.84 -2.54 -1.35
CA ASP A 46 -5.24 -3.83 -0.99
C ASP A 46 -4.21 -4.31 -2.02
N MET A 47 -3.20 -5.06 -1.60
CA MET A 47 -2.17 -5.65 -2.47
C MET A 47 -2.40 -7.12 -2.83
N GLY A 48 -3.55 -7.69 -2.49
CA GLY A 48 -3.90 -9.05 -2.92
C GLY A 48 -4.52 -9.95 -1.85
N ALA A 49 -5.01 -9.40 -0.73
CA ALA A 49 -5.79 -10.20 0.22
C ALA A 49 -7.17 -10.54 -0.33
N ASN A 50 -7.81 -9.61 -1.05
CA ASN A 50 -9.21 -9.70 -1.45
C ASN A 50 -9.36 -9.44 -2.95
N VAL A 51 -9.50 -10.51 -3.74
CA VAL A 51 -9.66 -10.42 -5.21
C VAL A 51 -10.90 -9.60 -5.57
N ASP A 52 -12.05 -9.97 -5.02
CA ASP A 52 -13.32 -9.27 -5.23
C ASP A 52 -13.76 -8.60 -3.93
N VAL A 53 -14.16 -7.33 -4.04
CA VAL A 53 -14.56 -6.50 -2.90
C VAL A 53 -15.83 -5.69 -3.17
N THR A 54 -16.51 -5.33 -2.08
CA THR A 54 -17.66 -4.40 -2.11
C THR A 54 -17.19 -2.95 -2.02
N PRO A 55 -18.03 -1.96 -2.40
CA PRO A 55 -17.72 -0.54 -2.19
C PRO A 55 -17.38 -0.20 -0.73
N LEU A 56 -18.09 -0.80 0.23
CA LEU A 56 -17.81 -0.63 1.65
C LEU A 56 -16.40 -1.09 2.00
N GLN A 57 -16.00 -2.29 1.54
CA GLN A 57 -14.67 -2.82 1.80
C GLN A 57 -13.57 -1.93 1.18
N LEU A 58 -13.75 -1.46 -0.06
CA LEU A 58 -12.79 -0.55 -0.69
C LEU A 58 -12.64 0.77 0.09
N VAL A 59 -13.75 1.32 0.61
CA VAL A 59 -13.73 2.51 1.48
C VAL A 59 -13.05 2.21 2.81
N GLN A 60 -13.32 1.05 3.43
CA GLN A 60 -12.59 0.62 4.63
C GLN A 60 -11.09 0.53 4.38
N PHE A 61 -10.65 -0.04 3.25
CA PHE A 61 -9.23 -0.14 2.93
C PHE A 61 -8.58 1.23 2.83
N ALA A 62 -9.24 2.18 2.17
CA ALA A 62 -8.79 3.56 2.07
C ALA A 62 -8.61 4.21 3.45
N LEU A 63 -9.59 4.03 4.35
CA LEU A 63 -9.58 4.57 5.72
C LEU A 63 -8.54 3.89 6.63
N LEU A 64 -8.37 2.57 6.52
CA LEU A 64 -7.30 1.84 7.23
C LEU A 64 -5.91 2.30 6.73
N GLY A 65 -5.77 2.51 5.42
CA GLY A 65 -4.57 3.07 4.80
C GLY A 65 -4.28 4.50 5.26
N GLU A 66 -5.30 5.34 5.47
CA GLU A 66 -5.15 6.68 6.05
C GLU A 66 -4.54 6.63 7.45
N VAL A 67 -5.11 5.79 8.33
CA VAL A 67 -4.58 5.61 9.69
C VAL A 67 -3.13 5.14 9.63
N TYR A 68 -2.82 4.18 8.76
CA TYR A 68 -1.45 3.70 8.55
C TYR A 68 -0.51 4.83 8.10
N ALA A 69 -0.88 5.58 7.07
CA ALA A 69 -0.06 6.68 6.55
C ALA A 69 0.16 7.77 7.61
N ARG A 70 -0.87 8.09 8.40
CA ARG A 70 -0.80 9.11 9.45
C ARG A 70 0.04 8.67 10.64
N ARG A 71 -0.17 7.45 11.14
CA ARG A 71 0.44 6.97 12.39
C ARG A 71 1.79 6.30 12.21
N VAL A 72 1.98 5.60 11.09
CA VAL A 72 3.19 4.83 10.81
C VAL A 72 4.13 5.59 9.88
N LEU A 73 3.59 6.21 8.82
CA LEU A 73 4.39 7.00 7.87
C LEU A 73 4.52 8.48 8.24
N SER A 74 3.89 8.89 9.35
CA SER A 74 3.93 10.26 9.87
C SER A 74 3.45 11.33 8.88
N VAL A 75 2.52 10.97 7.98
CA VAL A 75 1.88 11.91 7.06
C VAL A 75 0.68 12.56 7.75
N ALA A 76 0.82 13.82 8.20
CA ALA A 76 -0.17 14.46 9.06
C ALA A 76 -1.61 14.50 8.49
N ARG A 77 -1.75 14.71 7.17
CA ARG A 77 -3.04 14.72 6.47
C ARG A 77 -2.94 13.94 5.15
N PRO A 78 -3.02 12.59 5.20
CA PRO A 78 -2.79 11.75 4.03
C PRO A 78 -3.79 12.03 2.91
N ARG A 79 -3.28 12.21 1.70
CA ARG A 79 -4.05 12.32 0.47
C ARG A 79 -4.42 10.93 -0.02
N ILE A 80 -5.71 10.70 -0.26
CA ILE A 80 -6.22 9.38 -0.64
C ILE A 80 -6.67 9.41 -2.10
N GLY A 81 -6.20 8.47 -2.91
CA GLY A 81 -6.68 8.21 -4.27
C GLY A 81 -7.30 6.83 -4.40
N VAL A 82 -8.25 6.67 -5.32
CA VAL A 82 -8.78 5.36 -5.73
C VAL A 82 -8.28 5.03 -7.13
N VAL A 83 -7.71 3.84 -7.32
CA VAL A 83 -7.19 3.43 -8.64
C VAL A 83 -8.35 3.34 -9.64
N SER A 84 -8.14 3.94 -10.82
CA SER A 84 -9.09 3.94 -11.93
C SER A 84 -8.38 3.87 -13.28
N ASN A 85 -9.15 3.71 -14.35
CA ASN A 85 -8.68 3.74 -15.74
C ASN A 85 -8.76 5.14 -16.38
N GLY A 86 -8.74 6.18 -15.56
CA GLY A 86 -8.76 7.59 -15.93
C GLY A 86 -9.13 8.48 -14.75
N GLU A 87 -8.81 9.76 -14.84
CA GLU A 87 -9.04 10.76 -13.78
C GLU A 87 -10.48 11.30 -13.77
N GLU A 88 -11.24 11.15 -14.85
CA GLU A 88 -12.59 11.71 -14.95
C GLU A 88 -13.61 10.97 -14.08
N GLU A 89 -14.60 11.67 -13.52
CA GLU A 89 -15.56 11.08 -12.56
C GLU A 89 -16.40 9.94 -13.16
N GLU A 90 -16.57 9.94 -14.48
CA GLU A 90 -17.31 8.94 -15.25
C GLU A 90 -16.53 7.62 -15.41
N LYS A 91 -15.21 7.64 -15.19
CA LYS A 91 -14.34 6.47 -15.30
C LYS A 91 -14.46 5.54 -14.10
N GLY A 92 -13.82 4.39 -14.24
CA GLY A 92 -13.82 3.33 -13.26
C GLY A 92 -15.01 2.39 -13.39
N THR A 93 -15.10 1.48 -12.44
CA THR A 93 -16.16 0.48 -12.34
C THR A 93 -17.26 0.96 -11.40
N ASP A 94 -18.37 0.22 -11.31
CA ASP A 94 -19.40 0.49 -10.29
C ASP A 94 -18.81 0.48 -8.88
N LEU A 95 -17.84 -0.39 -8.63
CA LEU A 95 -17.09 -0.47 -7.38
C LEU A 95 -16.35 0.83 -7.07
N THR A 96 -15.51 1.31 -7.99
CA THR A 96 -14.68 2.50 -7.75
C THR A 96 -15.53 3.77 -7.69
N ARG A 97 -16.58 3.86 -8.51
CA ARG A 97 -17.53 4.99 -8.50
C ARG A 97 -18.29 5.08 -7.17
N ALA A 98 -18.82 3.97 -6.68
CA ALA A 98 -19.52 3.94 -5.39
C ALA A 98 -18.58 4.27 -4.21
N ALA A 99 -17.36 3.73 -4.21
CA ALA A 99 -16.37 4.03 -3.18
C ALA A 99 -15.92 5.50 -3.20
N ALA A 100 -15.64 6.06 -4.39
CA ALA A 100 -15.27 7.46 -4.54
C ALA A 100 -16.41 8.40 -4.11
N ALA A 101 -17.66 8.08 -4.45
CA ALA A 101 -18.82 8.85 -3.97
C ALA A 101 -18.91 8.86 -2.44
N ALA A 102 -18.65 7.73 -1.78
CA ALA A 102 -18.62 7.66 -0.32
C ALA A 102 -17.44 8.44 0.29
N LEU A 103 -16.24 8.32 -0.27
CA LEU A 103 -15.03 9.01 0.22
C LEU A 103 -15.12 10.54 0.06
N ARG A 104 -15.86 11.04 -0.94
CA ARG A 104 -16.13 12.48 -1.12
C ARG A 104 -17.03 13.09 -0.05
N LYS A 105 -17.83 12.30 0.67
CA LYS A 105 -18.73 12.83 1.71
C LYS A 105 -17.91 13.49 2.81
N PRO A 106 -18.27 14.69 3.31
CA PRO A 106 -17.52 15.35 4.38
C PRO A 106 -17.34 14.49 5.65
N MET A 107 -18.32 13.63 5.95
CA MET A 107 -18.29 12.71 7.08
C MET A 107 -17.20 11.62 6.97
N SER A 108 -16.60 11.43 5.78
CA SER A 108 -15.47 10.52 5.63
C SER A 108 -14.25 10.98 6.43
N GLY A 109 -14.13 12.30 6.66
CA GLY A 109 -13.04 12.89 7.45
C GLY A 109 -11.66 12.78 6.79
N VAL A 110 -11.60 12.42 5.50
CA VAL A 110 -10.33 12.20 4.78
C VAL A 110 -10.08 13.26 3.71
N HIS A 111 -8.81 13.41 3.31
CA HIS A 111 -8.42 14.24 2.18
C HIS A 111 -8.46 13.41 0.89
N PHE A 112 -9.66 13.18 0.35
CA PHE A 112 -9.84 12.44 -0.89
C PHE A 112 -9.47 13.30 -2.11
N LYS A 113 -8.50 12.84 -2.90
CA LYS A 113 -7.98 13.51 -4.10
C LYS A 113 -8.72 13.13 -5.39
N GLY A 114 -9.48 12.04 -5.37
CA GLY A 114 -10.18 11.52 -6.55
C GLY A 114 -9.56 10.23 -7.06
N TYR A 115 -9.68 10.02 -8.37
CA TYR A 115 -9.08 8.88 -9.03
C TYR A 115 -7.58 9.09 -9.26
N VAL A 116 -6.86 7.97 -9.35
CA VAL A 116 -5.44 7.94 -9.70
C VAL A 116 -5.18 6.85 -10.73
N GLU A 117 -4.35 7.16 -11.72
CA GLU A 117 -3.88 6.19 -12.71
C GLU A 117 -2.53 5.60 -12.26
N GLY A 118 -2.06 4.57 -12.99
CA GLY A 118 -0.82 3.87 -12.64
C GLY A 118 0.41 4.77 -12.56
N ARG A 119 0.44 5.91 -13.26
CA ARG A 119 1.51 6.91 -13.17
C ARG A 119 1.47 7.68 -11.85
N ASP A 120 0.28 8.10 -11.42
CA ASP A 120 0.12 9.04 -10.29
C ASP A 120 0.43 8.37 -8.95
N VAL A 121 0.25 7.05 -8.91
CA VAL A 121 0.69 6.17 -7.81
C VAL A 121 2.15 6.41 -7.44
N PHE A 122 3.03 6.67 -8.42
CA PHE A 122 4.46 6.92 -8.20
C PHE A 122 4.83 8.40 -8.18
N ALA A 123 3.93 9.30 -8.60
CA ALA A 123 4.20 10.73 -8.68
C ALA A 123 4.34 11.39 -7.30
N GLY A 124 3.71 10.82 -6.26
CA GLY A 124 3.69 11.38 -4.91
C GLY A 124 2.60 12.43 -4.70
N GLU A 125 1.56 12.39 -5.54
CA GLU A 125 0.36 13.24 -5.41
C GLU A 125 -0.66 12.71 -4.41
N VAL A 126 -0.56 11.41 -4.09
CA VAL A 126 -1.33 10.72 -3.07
C VAL A 126 -0.40 9.96 -2.13
N ASP A 127 -0.85 9.78 -0.89
CA ASP A 127 -0.15 9.09 0.19
C ASP A 127 -0.78 7.72 0.48
N VAL A 128 -2.06 7.54 0.11
CA VAL A 128 -2.82 6.29 0.18
C VAL A 128 -3.44 6.02 -1.19
N VAL A 129 -3.25 4.81 -1.71
CA VAL A 129 -3.78 4.33 -2.98
C VAL A 129 -4.71 3.16 -2.69
N ALA A 130 -6.02 3.38 -2.86
CA ALA A 130 -7.05 2.40 -2.59
C ALA A 130 -7.47 1.63 -3.84
N THR A 131 -7.52 0.31 -3.76
CA THR A 131 -7.94 -0.57 -4.86
C THR A 131 -8.37 -1.95 -4.34
N ASP A 132 -9.02 -2.75 -5.19
CA ASP A 132 -9.25 -4.16 -4.91
C ASP A 132 -7.93 -4.96 -4.96
N GLY A 133 -7.89 -6.13 -4.33
CA GLY A 133 -6.66 -6.91 -4.23
C GLY A 133 -6.20 -7.49 -5.56
N PHE A 134 -7.09 -7.72 -6.53
CA PHE A 134 -6.67 -8.17 -7.87
C PHE A 134 -5.88 -7.06 -8.57
N THR A 135 -6.48 -5.88 -8.71
CA THR A 135 -5.87 -4.71 -9.35
C THR A 135 -4.60 -4.29 -8.62
N GLY A 136 -4.63 -4.23 -7.29
CA GLY A 136 -3.46 -3.87 -6.49
C GLY A 136 -2.29 -4.84 -6.61
N ASN A 137 -2.56 -6.15 -6.65
CA ASN A 137 -1.51 -7.14 -6.86
C ASN A 137 -0.92 -7.04 -8.29
N VAL A 138 -1.76 -6.83 -9.31
CA VAL A 138 -1.29 -6.58 -10.69
C VAL A 138 -0.42 -5.33 -10.75
N LEU A 139 -0.84 -4.23 -10.12
CA LEU A 139 -0.09 -2.98 -10.07
C LEU A 139 1.27 -3.16 -9.37
N LEU A 140 1.29 -3.81 -8.20
CA LEU A 140 2.52 -4.11 -7.46
C LEU A 140 3.48 -4.95 -8.30
N LYS A 141 3.01 -6.06 -8.86
CA LYS A 141 3.85 -6.98 -9.66
C LYS A 141 4.36 -6.34 -10.94
N THR A 142 3.55 -5.49 -11.55
CA THR A 142 3.97 -4.71 -12.72
C THR A 142 5.06 -3.72 -12.36
N ALA A 143 4.93 -3.01 -11.23
CA ALA A 143 5.93 -2.08 -10.73
C ALA A 143 7.26 -2.79 -10.39
N GLU A 144 7.20 -3.92 -9.68
CA GLU A 144 8.37 -4.76 -9.38
C GLU A 144 9.06 -5.24 -10.66
N GLY A 145 8.29 -5.71 -11.65
CA GLY A 145 8.79 -6.16 -12.95
C GLY A 145 9.44 -5.04 -13.75
N ALA A 146 8.84 -3.85 -13.77
CA ALA A 146 9.37 -2.68 -14.48
C ALA A 146 10.70 -2.21 -13.85
N VAL A 147 10.77 -2.12 -12.53
CA VAL A 147 12.00 -1.76 -11.80
C VAL A 147 13.11 -2.79 -12.07
N TRP A 148 12.78 -4.08 -12.01
CA TRP A 148 13.74 -5.14 -12.31
C TRP A 148 14.26 -5.06 -13.75
N ALA A 149 13.37 -4.93 -14.73
CA ALA A 149 13.73 -4.84 -16.14
C ALA A 149 14.61 -3.61 -16.43
N PHE A 150 14.24 -2.45 -15.89
CA PHE A 150 15.04 -1.22 -16.00
C PHE A 150 16.44 -1.42 -15.41
N GLY A 151 16.54 -2.04 -14.22
CA GLY A 151 17.81 -2.35 -13.58
C GLY A 151 18.70 -3.28 -14.42
N GLN A 152 18.13 -4.29 -15.09
CA GLN A 152 18.87 -5.16 -16.00
C GLN A 152 19.37 -4.42 -17.25
N LEU A 153 18.50 -3.60 -17.86
CA LEU A 153 18.87 -2.79 -19.02
C LEU A 153 19.99 -1.82 -18.68
N LEU A 154 19.90 -1.12 -17.54
CA LEU A 154 20.94 -0.20 -17.08
C LEU A 154 22.28 -0.93 -16.85
N LYS A 155 22.27 -2.08 -16.18
CA LYS A 155 23.48 -2.90 -15.99
C LYS A 155 24.09 -3.34 -17.31
N ARG A 156 23.28 -3.71 -18.30
CA ARG A 156 23.75 -4.10 -19.63
C ARG A 156 24.43 -2.93 -20.33
N GLN A 157 23.85 -1.73 -20.26
CA GLN A 157 24.43 -0.54 -20.87
C GLN A 157 25.72 -0.09 -20.20
N ILE A 158 25.80 -0.14 -18.87
CA ILE A 158 27.04 0.17 -18.13
C ILE A 158 28.19 -0.76 -18.55
N LYS A 159 27.89 -2.05 -18.78
CA LYS A 159 28.87 -3.05 -19.21
C LYS A 159 29.17 -3.04 -20.71
N SER A 160 28.52 -2.19 -21.51
CA SER A 160 28.69 -2.18 -22.97
C SER A 160 30.06 -1.65 -23.42
N SER A 161 30.70 -0.79 -22.63
CA SER A 161 32.03 -0.25 -22.93
C SER A 161 32.81 0.15 -21.67
N PRO A 162 34.16 0.18 -21.73
CA PRO A 162 34.99 0.66 -20.63
C PRO A 162 34.66 2.10 -20.21
N MET A 163 34.30 2.97 -21.17
CA MET A 163 33.92 4.36 -20.90
C MET A 163 32.60 4.43 -20.12
N ALA A 164 31.59 3.63 -20.49
CA ALA A 164 30.33 3.55 -19.76
C ALA A 164 30.53 3.00 -18.33
N SER A 165 31.42 2.02 -18.16
CA SER A 165 31.79 1.50 -16.85
C SER A 165 32.50 2.53 -15.98
N ALA A 166 33.43 3.32 -16.55
CA ALA A 166 34.09 4.41 -15.84
C ALA A 166 33.09 5.50 -15.43
N GLY A 167 32.14 5.87 -16.30
CA GLY A 167 31.07 6.81 -15.97
C GLY A 167 30.17 6.32 -14.84
N ALA A 168 29.87 5.02 -14.80
CA ALA A 168 29.08 4.43 -13.72
C ALA A 168 29.79 4.46 -12.35
N LEU A 169 31.13 4.38 -12.31
CA LEU A 169 31.89 4.55 -11.07
C LEU A 169 31.72 5.95 -10.49
N LEU A 170 31.71 6.98 -11.34
CA LEU A 170 31.46 8.36 -10.92
C LEU A 170 30.03 8.55 -10.37
N LEU A 171 29.06 7.81 -10.94
CA LEU A 171 27.65 7.83 -10.51
C LEU A 171 27.33 6.82 -9.40
N GLY A 172 28.31 6.07 -8.89
CA GLY A 172 28.08 4.90 -8.05
C GLY A 172 27.21 5.19 -6.82
N SER A 173 27.48 6.31 -6.13
CA SER A 173 26.70 6.75 -4.96
C SER A 173 25.26 7.12 -5.30
N ALA A 174 25.03 7.78 -6.44
CA ALA A 174 23.70 8.13 -6.91
C ALA A 174 22.90 6.89 -7.33
N LEU A 175 23.55 5.95 -8.03
CA LEU A 175 22.93 4.67 -8.42
C LEU A 175 22.57 3.83 -7.19
N GLU A 176 23.39 3.85 -6.14
CA GLU A 176 23.08 3.18 -4.89
C GLU A 176 21.89 3.81 -4.17
N GLN A 177 21.77 5.14 -4.16
CA GLN A 177 20.61 5.83 -3.60
C GLN A 177 19.31 5.50 -4.35
N VAL A 178 19.35 5.48 -5.69
CA VAL A 178 18.21 5.07 -6.51
C VAL A 178 17.82 3.64 -6.18
N LYS A 179 18.80 2.74 -6.11
CA LYS A 179 18.56 1.34 -5.73
C LYS A 179 17.87 1.24 -4.37
N LYS A 180 18.39 1.92 -3.33
CA LYS A 180 17.78 1.91 -1.98
C LYS A 180 16.34 2.40 -1.99
N ARG A 181 15.99 3.36 -2.84
CA ARG A 181 14.63 3.91 -2.90
C ARG A 181 13.63 2.96 -3.54
N VAL A 182 14.06 2.09 -4.45
CA VAL A 182 13.19 1.11 -5.12
C VAL A 182 13.26 -0.29 -4.53
N ASP A 183 14.14 -0.51 -3.55
CA ASP A 183 14.36 -1.82 -2.94
C ASP A 183 13.29 -2.12 -1.89
N TYR A 184 12.44 -3.11 -2.17
CA TYR A 184 11.38 -3.57 -1.27
C TYR A 184 11.93 -4.22 0.01
N GLU A 185 13.19 -4.72 -0.01
CA GLU A 185 13.82 -5.32 1.17
C GLU A 185 14.03 -4.32 2.30
N GLU A 186 14.05 -3.01 1.99
CA GLU A 186 14.23 -1.95 2.99
C GLU A 186 13.01 -1.79 3.92
N VAL A 187 11.81 -2.15 3.46
CA VAL A 187 10.59 -2.14 4.29
C VAL A 187 10.36 -3.50 4.96
N GLY A 188 10.81 -4.58 4.31
CA GLY A 188 10.90 -5.93 4.86
C GLY A 188 9.59 -6.73 4.86
N GLY A 189 8.43 -6.09 4.97
CA GLY A 189 7.14 -6.79 4.90
C GLY A 189 5.93 -5.85 4.80
N ALA A 190 4.80 -6.44 4.41
CA ALA A 190 3.52 -5.78 4.22
C ALA A 190 2.60 -6.01 5.43
N PRO A 191 2.14 -4.97 6.15
CA PRO A 191 1.20 -5.13 7.25
C PRO A 191 -0.16 -5.68 6.80
N LEU A 192 -0.74 -6.54 7.64
CA LEU A 192 -2.16 -6.89 7.60
C LEU A 192 -2.94 -5.84 8.40
N LEU A 193 -3.70 -5.01 7.71
CA LEU A 193 -4.54 -3.99 8.34
C LEU A 193 -5.93 -4.55 8.60
N GLY A 194 -6.50 -4.28 9.77
CA GLY A 194 -7.85 -4.71 10.13
C GLY A 194 -7.96 -6.04 10.89
N ILE A 195 -6.83 -6.65 11.27
CA ILE A 195 -6.78 -7.78 12.22
C ILE A 195 -6.42 -7.28 13.63
N ARG A 196 -6.79 -8.04 14.66
CA ARG A 196 -6.32 -7.78 16.03
C ARG A 196 -4.83 -8.07 16.15
N GLY A 197 -4.13 -7.29 16.96
CA GLY A 197 -2.68 -7.41 17.11
C GLY A 197 -1.92 -7.02 15.84
N THR A 198 -0.79 -7.67 15.58
CA THR A 198 0.13 -7.31 14.49
C THR A 198 0.46 -8.52 13.62
N GLY A 199 0.23 -8.40 12.32
CA GLY A 199 0.56 -9.40 11.30
C GLY A 199 1.27 -8.76 10.12
N PHE A 200 2.37 -9.37 9.66
CA PHE A 200 3.13 -8.92 8.49
C PHE A 200 3.40 -10.09 7.54
N VAL A 201 3.26 -9.81 6.24
CA VAL A 201 3.62 -10.71 5.14
C VAL A 201 4.95 -10.24 4.56
N ALA A 202 6.01 -11.01 4.79
CA ALA A 202 7.29 -10.82 4.12
C ALA A 202 7.26 -11.49 2.72
N HIS A 203 8.17 -11.08 1.84
CA HIS A 203 8.25 -11.65 0.51
C HIS A 203 8.76 -13.10 0.57
N GLY A 204 8.23 -14.00 -0.27
CA GLY A 204 8.63 -15.42 -0.26
C GLY A 204 10.12 -15.68 -0.60
N ARG A 205 10.81 -14.67 -1.14
CA ARG A 205 12.26 -14.69 -1.43
C ARG A 205 13.06 -13.77 -0.49
N SER A 206 12.49 -13.40 0.65
CA SER A 206 13.12 -12.48 1.60
C SER A 206 14.49 -13.00 2.05
N SER A 207 15.50 -12.15 1.87
CA SER A 207 16.83 -12.34 2.45
C SER A 207 16.78 -12.28 3.99
N PRO A 208 17.81 -12.74 4.72
CA PRO A 208 17.89 -12.55 6.17
C PRO A 208 17.75 -11.08 6.60
N ARG A 209 18.27 -10.14 5.78
CA ARG A 209 18.09 -8.70 5.99
C ARG A 209 16.64 -8.28 5.82
N ALA A 210 15.95 -8.77 4.79
CA ALA A 210 14.54 -8.47 4.58
C ALA A 210 13.67 -8.99 5.74
N ILE A 211 13.96 -10.18 6.27
CA ILE A 211 13.27 -10.72 7.47
C ILE A 211 13.54 -9.85 8.71
N LEU A 212 14.79 -9.45 8.95
CA LEU A 212 15.11 -8.54 10.05
C LEU A 212 14.33 -7.22 9.92
N ASN A 213 14.30 -6.62 8.74
CA ASN A 213 13.54 -5.40 8.47
C ASN A 213 12.03 -5.61 8.69
N ALA A 214 11.48 -6.78 8.31
CA ALA A 214 10.08 -7.11 8.55
C ALA A 214 9.74 -7.18 10.05
N LEU A 215 10.63 -7.78 10.84
CA LEU A 215 10.48 -7.86 12.30
C LEU A 215 10.55 -6.48 12.94
N SER A 216 11.51 -5.64 12.55
CA SER A 216 11.63 -4.26 13.03
C SER A 216 10.40 -3.42 12.66
N SER A 217 9.88 -3.57 11.43
CA SER A 217 8.64 -2.93 10.99
C SER A 217 7.44 -3.39 11.80
N ALA A 218 7.35 -4.69 12.10
CA ALA A 218 6.28 -5.25 12.93
C ALA A 218 6.34 -4.76 14.38
N GLU A 219 7.53 -4.68 14.98
CA GLU A 219 7.73 -4.11 16.31
C GLU A 219 7.32 -2.64 16.35
N ALA A 220 7.81 -1.85 15.39
CA ALA A 220 7.48 -0.43 15.29
C ALA A 220 5.98 -0.21 15.09
N PHE A 221 5.32 -1.05 14.29
CA PHE A 221 3.87 -1.02 14.10
C PHE A 221 3.11 -1.35 15.39
N ALA A 222 3.48 -2.44 16.07
CA ALA A 222 2.85 -2.85 17.33
C ALA A 222 2.98 -1.77 18.42
N ALA A 223 4.11 -1.08 18.47
CA ALA A 223 4.35 0.01 19.41
C ALA A 223 3.43 1.23 19.21
N ARG A 224 2.86 1.42 18.01
CA ARG A 224 1.94 2.54 17.73
C ARG A 224 0.55 2.36 18.36
N ARG A 225 0.13 1.13 18.67
CA ARG A 225 -1.17 0.80 19.29
C ARG A 225 -2.36 1.47 18.59
N ILE A 226 -2.47 1.25 17.28
CA ILE A 226 -3.47 1.92 16.42
C ILE A 226 -4.76 1.12 16.21
N GLU A 227 -4.96 0.02 16.94
CA GLU A 227 -6.12 -0.88 16.75
C GLU A 227 -7.46 -0.14 16.90
N ASP A 228 -7.58 0.72 17.93
CA ASP A 228 -8.78 1.51 18.17
C ASP A 228 -9.04 2.50 17.01
N GLU A 229 -8.02 3.22 16.55
CA GLU A 229 -8.14 4.15 15.41
C GLU A 229 -8.53 3.41 14.11
N LEU A 230 -8.03 2.18 13.91
CA LEU A 230 -8.40 1.35 12.76
C LEU A 230 -9.86 0.87 12.85
N SER A 231 -10.33 0.48 14.03
CA SER A 231 -11.73 0.13 14.26
C SER A 231 -12.67 1.30 14.04
N GLU A 232 -12.37 2.46 14.63
CA GLU A 232 -13.16 3.69 14.42
C GLU A 232 -13.19 4.08 12.94
N ALA A 233 -12.07 3.94 12.22
CA ALA A 233 -12.00 4.20 10.79
C ALA A 233 -12.90 3.23 9.99
N ALA A 234 -12.95 1.95 10.37
CA ALA A 234 -13.80 0.95 9.73
C ALA A 234 -15.29 1.17 10.00
N GLU A 235 -15.66 1.58 11.22
CA GLU A 235 -17.04 1.92 11.59
C GLU A 235 -17.52 3.19 10.88
N ARG A 236 -16.66 4.23 10.80
CA ARG A 236 -16.95 5.42 9.99
C ARG A 236 -17.24 5.06 8.53
N ALA A 237 -16.50 4.12 7.95
CA ALA A 237 -16.75 3.66 6.58
C ALA A 237 -18.18 3.12 6.42
N ALA A 238 -18.68 2.34 7.38
CA ALA A 238 -20.04 1.81 7.35
C ALA A 238 -21.09 2.94 7.38
N GLY A 239 -20.90 3.93 8.24
CA GLY A 239 -21.77 5.12 8.32
C GLY A 239 -21.84 5.94 7.02
N LEU A 240 -20.85 5.82 6.12
CA LEU A 240 -20.90 6.47 4.81
C LEU A 240 -21.90 5.83 3.85
N PHE A 241 -22.34 4.60 4.11
CA PHE A 241 -23.32 3.90 3.27
C PHE A 241 -24.71 3.81 3.90
N GLU A 242 -24.83 4.17 5.18
CA GLU A 242 -26.13 4.37 5.81
C GLU A 242 -26.84 5.54 5.10
N LYS A 243 -28.06 5.29 4.64
CA LYS A 243 -28.92 6.38 4.15
C LYS A 243 -29.14 7.30 5.34
N ASN A 244 -28.92 8.61 5.17
CA ASN A 244 -29.42 9.59 6.12
C ASN A 244 -30.88 9.24 6.37
N ALA A 245 -31.20 8.78 7.58
CA ALA A 245 -32.57 8.72 8.05
C ALA A 245 -33.00 10.19 8.21
N ALA A 246 -33.49 10.75 7.12
CA ALA A 246 -34.08 12.07 7.03
C ALA A 246 -35.45 11.91 6.38
#